data_AF-A0A8B6E3G4-F1
#
_entry.id   AF-A0A8B6E3G4-F1
#
_cell.length_a   1.000
_cell.length_b   1.000
_cell.length_c   1.000
_cell.angle_alpha   90.00
_cell.angle_beta   90.00
_cell.angle_gamma   90.00
#
_symmetry.space_group_name_H-M   'P 1'
#
loop_
_entity.id
_entity.type
_entity.pdbx_description
1 polymer ?
#
loop_
_entity_poly.entity_id
_entity_poly.type
_entity_poly.pdbx_seq_one_letter_code
_entity_poly.pdbx_strand_id
1 'polypeptide(L)'
;MAERYRKRDDEHEQLVKKAHEKAMDGAVEIVLWLRDRKGIHVNLEDGHQAEAADLFEIVLEQRGLPPESENVFSVWLVSPLLELRLKNHHKPFQLAQLWDDFCAMYTDSSADEITRDEPVVMFQRNVFLTLEEEMKAIRGYGEYKSSNETILCLLYHEAKFNVAEGRYIMDPSDYHALAGIQALIHLGPYDPKNHVPSQYRANLSKFYPPHMYKFKLQLLHIGKSKERPCEELFMEAHRQISANRREEIRGSVLRDLYRQYLQICWKYPCYGSAFFEGVIEKPCHKVKKAILGCQQTEVLVAINTDGVTVTDKEKPVSKIVSEENQNIFVSTRRHNALG
;
A
#
# COMPACT_ATOMS: atom_id res chain seq x y z
N MET A 1 22.82 40.45 -35.00
CA MET A 1 22.30 39.07 -35.15
C MET A 1 22.13 38.41 -33.78
N ALA A 2 23.18 38.33 -32.94
CA ALA A 2 23.10 37.73 -31.60
C ALA A 2 22.08 38.38 -30.64
N GLU A 3 21.91 39.71 -30.65
CA GLU A 3 20.90 40.40 -29.82
C GLU A 3 19.44 40.10 -30.20
N ARG A 4 19.16 39.85 -31.50
CA ARG A 4 17.81 39.48 -31.95
C ARG A 4 17.44 38.04 -31.58
N TYR A 5 18.43 37.18 -31.35
CA TYR A 5 18.21 35.81 -30.86
C TYR A 5 17.97 35.82 -29.34
N ARG A 6 18.82 36.51 -28.55
CA ARG A 6 18.61 36.68 -27.09
C ARG A 6 17.23 37.24 -26.74
N LYS A 7 16.81 38.30 -27.43
CA LYS A 7 15.52 38.96 -27.17
C LYS A 7 14.32 38.07 -27.49
N ARG A 8 14.48 37.11 -28.41
CA ARG A 8 13.44 36.16 -28.82
C ARG A 8 13.32 35.00 -27.83
N ASP A 9 14.43 34.58 -27.22
CA ASP A 9 14.45 33.62 -26.12
C ASP A 9 13.82 34.22 -24.85
N ASP A 10 14.13 35.48 -24.51
CA ASP A 10 13.53 36.18 -23.36
C ASP A 10 12.01 36.39 -23.53
N GLU A 11 11.54 36.73 -24.75
CA GLU A 11 10.12 36.85 -25.06
C GLU A 11 9.40 35.49 -25.02
N HIS A 12 10.06 34.42 -25.47
CA HIS A 12 9.52 33.07 -25.39
C HIS A 12 9.40 32.60 -23.94
N GLU A 13 10.44 32.78 -23.12
CA GLU A 13 10.41 32.48 -21.68
C GLU A 13 9.32 33.27 -20.95
N GLN A 14 9.15 34.56 -21.26
CA GLN A 14 8.09 35.38 -20.69
C GLN A 14 6.70 34.91 -21.14
N LEU A 15 6.53 34.48 -22.39
CA LEU A 15 5.26 33.95 -22.89
C LEU A 15 4.93 32.59 -22.26
N VAL A 16 5.91 31.71 -22.08
CA VAL A 16 5.76 30.43 -21.38
C VAL A 16 5.42 30.67 -19.92
N LYS A 17 6.11 31.60 -19.25
CA LYS A 17 5.82 31.98 -17.86
C LYS A 17 4.43 32.58 -17.70
N LYS A 18 4.00 33.46 -18.61
CA LYS A 18 2.67 34.08 -18.59
C LYS A 18 1.55 33.09 -18.94
N ALA A 19 1.84 32.10 -19.80
CA ALA A 19 0.93 30.99 -20.08
C ALA A 19 0.81 30.05 -18.87
N HIS A 20 1.92 29.82 -18.15
CA HIS A 20 1.94 29.07 -16.90
C HIS A 20 1.17 29.80 -15.79
N GLU A 21 1.40 31.11 -15.61
CA GLU A 21 0.64 31.96 -14.69
C GLU A 21 -0.85 32.00 -15.03
N LYS A 22 -1.21 32.02 -16.31
CA LYS A 22 -2.62 31.97 -16.75
C LYS A 22 -3.25 30.57 -16.58
N ALA A 23 -2.46 29.50 -16.67
CA ALA A 23 -2.91 28.14 -16.36
C ALA A 23 -3.10 27.93 -14.85
N MET A 24 -2.43 28.73 -14.02
CA MET A 24 -2.60 28.75 -12.56
C MET A 24 -3.87 29.51 -12.13
N ASP A 25 -4.40 30.42 -12.95
CA ASP A 25 -5.53 31.31 -12.60
C ASP A 25 -6.93 30.67 -12.84
N GLY A 26 -7.04 29.36 -12.62
CA GLY A 26 -8.24 28.60 -12.94
C GLY A 26 -8.55 27.49 -11.94
N ALA A 27 -9.84 27.21 -11.80
CA ALA A 27 -10.31 26.14 -10.93
C ALA A 27 -9.72 24.79 -11.38
N VAL A 28 -9.14 24.05 -10.43
CA VAL A 28 -8.50 22.76 -10.66
C VAL A 28 -9.43 21.66 -10.19
N GLU A 29 -9.70 20.69 -11.08
CA GLU A 29 -10.35 19.45 -10.69
C GLU A 29 -9.31 18.50 -10.07
N ILE A 30 -9.56 18.10 -8.82
CA ILE A 30 -8.71 17.16 -8.08
C ILE A 30 -9.57 15.97 -7.68
N VAL A 31 -9.02 14.77 -7.87
CA VAL A 31 -9.63 13.53 -7.36
C VAL A 31 -8.79 13.00 -6.21
N LEU A 32 -9.40 12.96 -5.03
CA LEU A 32 -8.83 12.35 -3.82
C LEU A 32 -9.20 10.88 -3.77
N TRP A 33 -8.25 10.01 -4.07
CA TRP A 33 -8.47 8.56 -4.08
C TRP A 33 -8.36 7.97 -2.69
N LEU A 34 -9.16 6.93 -2.43
CA LEU A 34 -9.03 6.08 -1.25
C LEU A 34 -8.81 4.61 -1.66
N ARG A 35 -8.25 3.82 -0.76
CA ARG A 35 -7.96 2.39 -1.01
C ARG A 35 -9.21 1.51 -1.16
N ASP A 36 -10.40 2.04 -0.89
CA ASP A 36 -11.68 1.38 -1.19
C ASP A 36 -12.12 1.57 -2.66
N ARG A 37 -11.26 2.16 -3.51
CA ARG A 37 -11.47 2.48 -4.94
C ARG A 37 -12.53 3.54 -5.18
N LYS A 38 -12.88 4.33 -4.16
CA LYS A 38 -13.69 5.53 -4.35
C LYS A 38 -12.78 6.74 -4.55
N GLY A 39 -13.20 7.64 -5.41
CA GLY A 39 -12.64 8.99 -5.57
C GLY A 39 -13.58 10.03 -4.99
N ILE A 40 -13.04 11.03 -4.32
CA ILE A 40 -13.74 12.27 -3.97
C ILE A 40 -13.35 13.30 -5.02
N HIS A 41 -14.31 13.73 -5.85
CA HIS A 41 -14.10 14.75 -6.86
C HIS A 41 -14.30 16.13 -6.24
N VAL A 42 -13.29 17.00 -6.40
CA VAL A 42 -13.28 18.35 -5.86
C VAL A 42 -12.93 19.31 -6.98
N ASN A 43 -13.63 20.44 -7.04
CA ASN A 43 -13.27 21.55 -7.91
C ASN A 43 -12.86 22.73 -7.02
N LEU A 44 -11.59 23.12 -7.09
CA LEU A 44 -11.01 24.16 -6.23
C LEU A 44 -10.58 25.36 -7.07
N GLU A 45 -11.15 26.55 -6.77
CA GLU A 45 -10.83 27.80 -7.49
C GLU A 45 -9.34 28.13 -7.46
N ASP A 46 -8.67 27.93 -6.31
CA ASP A 46 -7.21 28.07 -6.14
C ASP A 46 -6.52 26.70 -5.94
N GLY A 47 -6.97 25.65 -6.64
CA GLY A 47 -6.51 24.28 -6.40
C GLY A 47 -5.01 24.05 -6.60
N HIS A 48 -4.33 24.94 -7.32
CA HIS A 48 -2.88 24.93 -7.47
C HIS A 48 -2.12 25.44 -6.23
N GLN A 49 -2.78 26.20 -5.35
CA GLN A 49 -2.28 26.63 -4.04
C GLN A 49 -2.78 25.78 -2.88
N ALA A 50 -3.82 24.96 -3.09
CA ALA A 50 -4.39 24.10 -2.07
C ALA A 50 -3.30 23.25 -1.41
N GLU A 51 -3.29 23.29 -0.08
CA GLU A 51 -2.37 22.53 0.74
C GLU A 51 -2.93 21.13 1.02
N ALA A 52 -2.06 20.20 1.40
CA ALA A 52 -2.48 18.85 1.76
C ALA A 52 -3.47 18.86 2.94
N ALA A 53 -3.38 19.84 3.84
CA ALA A 53 -4.35 20.05 4.92
C ALA A 53 -5.76 20.37 4.39
N ASP A 54 -5.88 21.25 3.39
CA ASP A 54 -7.18 21.60 2.79
C ASP A 54 -7.85 20.37 2.18
N LEU A 55 -7.06 19.56 1.46
CA LEU A 55 -7.53 18.31 0.88
C LEU A 55 -7.91 17.28 1.94
N PHE A 56 -7.18 17.24 3.05
CA PHE A 56 -7.47 16.36 4.17
C PHE A 56 -8.84 16.68 4.80
N GLU A 57 -9.11 17.96 5.08
CA GLU A 57 -10.38 18.44 5.63
C GLU A 57 -11.57 18.07 4.73
N ILE A 58 -11.41 18.20 3.41
CA ILE A 58 -12.44 17.79 2.45
C ILE A 58 -12.76 16.28 2.58
N VAL A 59 -11.74 15.43 2.77
CA VAL A 59 -11.98 14.01 3.02
C VAL A 59 -12.69 13.79 4.35
N LEU A 60 -12.33 14.53 5.40
CA LEU A 60 -12.98 14.40 6.70
C LEU A 60 -14.48 14.67 6.60
N GLU A 61 -14.84 15.80 5.99
CA GLU A 61 -16.23 16.20 5.79
C GLU A 61 -17.00 15.19 4.94
N GLN A 62 -16.47 14.82 3.76
CA GLN A 62 -17.17 13.93 2.83
C GLN A 62 -17.27 12.48 3.29
N ARG A 63 -16.38 12.04 4.20
CA ARG A 63 -16.40 10.68 4.76
C ARG A 63 -17.01 10.62 6.17
N GLY A 64 -17.40 11.75 6.75
CA GLY A 64 -17.89 11.81 8.13
C GLY A 64 -16.84 11.30 9.13
N LEU A 65 -15.57 11.59 8.85
CA LEU A 65 -14.47 11.23 9.72
C LEU A 65 -14.30 12.30 10.82
N PRO A 66 -13.96 11.89 12.04
CA PRO A 66 -13.82 12.80 13.17
C PRO A 66 -12.44 13.48 13.11
N PRO A 67 -12.25 14.66 13.72
CA PRO A 67 -10.97 15.40 13.68
C PRO A 67 -9.76 14.59 14.16
N GLU A 68 -9.96 13.66 15.10
CA GLU A 68 -8.91 12.77 15.62
C GLU A 68 -8.30 11.86 14.53
N SER A 69 -8.94 11.77 13.36
CA SER A 69 -8.44 11.07 12.19
C SER A 69 -7.14 11.66 11.62
N GLU A 70 -6.79 12.91 11.98
CA GLU A 70 -5.52 13.54 11.59
C GLU A 70 -4.30 12.71 12.05
N ASN A 71 -4.42 12.01 13.18
CA ASN A 71 -3.36 11.11 13.64
C ASN A 71 -3.37 9.76 12.92
N VAL A 72 -4.50 9.39 12.31
CA VAL A 72 -4.72 8.06 11.71
C VAL A 72 -4.36 8.04 10.23
N PHE A 73 -4.63 9.12 9.52
CA PHE A 73 -4.45 9.20 8.07
C PHE A 73 -3.60 10.39 7.67
N SER A 74 -3.19 10.43 6.41
CA SER A 74 -2.49 11.55 5.78
C SER A 74 -2.73 11.53 4.27
N VAL A 75 -2.39 12.64 3.61
CA VAL A 75 -2.41 12.75 2.15
C VAL A 75 -1.06 12.33 1.57
N TRP A 76 -1.09 11.59 0.47
CA TRP A 76 0.07 11.07 -0.24
C TRP A 76 -0.03 11.40 -1.73
N LEU A 77 1.11 11.53 -2.39
CA LEU A 77 1.23 11.34 -3.83
C LEU A 77 1.67 9.90 -4.08
N VAL A 78 0.93 9.19 -4.93
CA VAL A 78 1.11 7.75 -5.13
C VAL A 78 1.10 7.45 -6.62
N SER A 79 2.11 6.71 -7.07
CA SER A 79 2.21 6.17 -8.43
C SER A 79 2.73 4.73 -8.36
N PRO A 80 2.75 4.00 -9.48
CA PRO A 80 3.52 2.77 -9.61
C PRO A 80 5.01 2.87 -9.22
N LEU A 81 5.69 3.99 -9.48
CA LEU A 81 7.15 4.11 -9.27
C LEU A 81 7.53 4.61 -7.87
N LEU A 82 6.72 5.50 -7.30
CA LEU A 82 7.06 6.21 -6.06
C LEU A 82 5.80 6.57 -5.26
N GLU A 83 5.90 6.47 -3.92
CA GLU A 83 4.87 6.89 -2.97
C GLU A 83 5.47 7.88 -1.96
N LEU A 84 4.92 9.09 -1.90
CA LEU A 84 5.39 10.17 -1.04
C LEU A 84 4.28 10.68 -0.11
N ARG A 85 4.48 10.55 1.20
CA ARG A 85 3.62 11.18 2.19
C ARG A 85 3.84 12.69 2.19
N LEU A 86 2.75 13.45 2.14
CA LEU A 86 2.79 14.91 2.18
C LEU A 86 2.74 15.43 3.62
N LYS A 87 3.35 16.60 3.85
CA LYS A 87 3.13 17.39 5.06
C LYS A 87 1.95 18.33 4.83
N ASN A 88 1.30 18.76 5.91
CA ASN A 88 0.09 19.59 5.87
C ASN A 88 0.22 20.80 4.93
N HIS A 89 1.36 21.50 4.96
CA HIS A 89 1.63 22.69 4.14
C HIS A 89 2.13 22.42 2.71
N HIS A 90 2.34 21.16 2.33
CA HIS A 90 2.76 20.84 0.97
C HIS A 90 1.61 21.07 0.00
N LYS A 91 1.91 21.55 -1.20
CA LYS A 91 0.93 21.83 -2.26
C LYS A 91 0.95 20.69 -3.28
N PRO A 92 -0.03 19.77 -3.27
CA PRO A 92 0.04 18.52 -4.04
C PRO A 92 0.14 18.77 -5.55
N PHE A 93 -0.56 19.79 -6.08
CA PHE A 93 -0.49 20.16 -7.49
C PHE A 93 0.95 20.51 -7.91
N GLN A 94 1.63 21.36 -7.13
CA GLN A 94 2.99 21.81 -7.45
C GLN A 94 4.00 20.66 -7.35
N LEU A 95 3.83 19.78 -6.37
CA LEU A 95 4.67 18.58 -6.25
C LEU A 95 4.44 17.58 -7.39
N ALA A 96 3.21 17.45 -7.89
CA ALA A 96 2.92 16.62 -9.06
C ALA A 96 3.57 17.15 -10.34
N GLN A 97 3.76 18.47 -10.48
CA GLN A 97 4.52 19.04 -11.60
C GLN A 97 6.02 18.72 -11.56
N LEU A 98 6.54 18.34 -10.39
CA LEU A 98 7.93 17.93 -10.17
C LEU A 98 8.08 16.41 -10.13
N TRP A 99 7.07 15.66 -10.56
CA TRP A 99 7.05 14.21 -10.37
C TRP A 99 8.20 13.51 -11.08
N ASP A 100 8.47 13.87 -12.35
CA ASP A 100 9.58 13.31 -13.12
C ASP A 100 10.92 13.51 -12.41
N ASP A 101 11.15 14.69 -11.83
CA ASP A 101 12.37 15.00 -11.07
C ASP A 101 12.48 14.15 -9.80
N PHE A 102 11.36 13.93 -9.10
CA PHE A 102 11.33 13.06 -7.92
C PHE A 102 11.59 11.60 -8.30
N CYS A 103 10.98 11.09 -9.36
CA CYS A 103 11.22 9.73 -9.84
C CYS A 103 12.68 9.55 -10.28
N ALA A 104 13.26 10.52 -10.99
CA ALA A 104 14.66 10.49 -11.39
C ALA A 104 15.64 10.55 -10.20
N MET A 105 15.24 11.21 -9.10
CA MET A 105 16.08 11.35 -7.91
C MET A 105 15.98 10.16 -6.95
N TYR A 106 14.80 9.55 -6.83
CA TYR A 106 14.49 8.59 -5.77
C TYR A 106 14.21 7.17 -6.25
N THR A 107 14.31 6.91 -7.56
CA THR A 107 14.12 5.57 -8.14
C THR A 107 15.21 5.27 -9.16
N ASP A 108 15.39 3.98 -9.47
CA ASP A 108 16.28 3.52 -10.56
C ASP A 108 15.52 3.33 -11.89
N SER A 109 14.34 3.97 -12.04
CA SER A 109 13.46 3.81 -13.20
C SER A 109 14.06 4.45 -14.46
N SER A 110 13.77 3.88 -15.63
CA SER A 110 14.19 4.46 -16.90
C SER A 110 13.43 5.75 -17.22
N ALA A 111 14.03 6.64 -18.01
CA ALA A 111 13.37 7.87 -18.46
C ALA A 111 12.00 7.61 -19.13
N ASP A 112 11.91 6.52 -19.92
CA ASP A 112 10.67 6.10 -20.56
C ASP A 112 9.59 5.66 -19.56
N GLU A 113 9.96 5.03 -18.44
CA GLU A 113 9.03 4.69 -17.37
C GLU A 113 8.56 5.93 -16.62
N ILE A 114 9.49 6.84 -16.30
CA ILE A 114 9.22 8.10 -15.59
C ILE A 114 8.23 8.95 -16.38
N THR A 115 8.48 9.21 -17.68
CA THR A 115 7.59 10.05 -18.51
C THR A 115 6.18 9.46 -18.69
N ARG A 116 5.96 8.18 -18.38
CA ARG A 116 4.63 7.54 -18.42
C ARG A 116 3.96 7.46 -17.05
N ASP A 117 4.66 7.88 -16.01
CA ASP A 117 4.21 7.76 -14.62
C ASP A 117 3.60 9.09 -14.16
N GLU A 118 2.42 9.02 -13.56
CA GLU A 118 1.73 10.20 -13.03
C GLU A 118 1.23 9.89 -11.61
N PRO A 119 1.46 10.77 -10.63
CA PRO A 119 1.02 10.54 -9.27
C PRO A 119 -0.45 10.89 -9.13
N VAL A 120 -1.15 10.13 -8.29
CA VAL A 120 -2.48 10.49 -7.82
C VAL A 120 -2.42 10.97 -6.37
N VAL A 121 -3.32 11.89 -6.02
CA VAL A 121 -3.53 12.29 -4.62
C VAL A 121 -4.34 11.20 -3.93
N MET A 122 -3.81 10.67 -2.84
CA MET A 122 -4.37 9.52 -2.15
C MET A 122 -4.46 9.75 -0.65
N PHE A 123 -5.57 9.37 -0.04
CA PHE A 123 -5.80 9.39 1.40
C PHE A 123 -5.50 8.00 1.98
N GLN A 124 -4.48 7.91 2.84
CA GLN A 124 -3.95 6.64 3.37
C GLN A 124 -3.56 6.75 4.83
N ARG A 125 -3.31 5.60 5.46
CA ARG A 125 -2.80 5.50 6.82
C ARG A 125 -1.57 6.40 7.00
N ASN A 126 -1.51 7.09 8.13
CA ASN A 126 -0.33 7.82 8.53
C ASN A 126 0.77 6.82 8.93
N VAL A 127 1.94 6.90 8.30
CA VAL A 127 3.07 6.01 8.62
C VAL A 127 3.54 6.15 10.07
N PHE A 128 3.25 7.30 10.71
CA PHE A 128 3.57 7.55 12.11
C PHE A 128 2.51 7.04 13.10
N LEU A 129 1.38 6.52 12.62
CA LEU A 129 0.35 5.95 13.48
C LEU A 129 0.90 4.67 14.14
N THR A 130 0.95 4.65 15.47
CA THR A 130 1.30 3.43 16.20
C THR A 130 0.13 2.45 16.24
N LEU A 131 0.41 1.16 16.47
CA LEU A 131 -0.65 0.16 16.62
C LEU A 131 -1.57 0.46 17.82
N GLU A 132 -1.01 1.01 18.91
CA GLU A 132 -1.79 1.38 20.09
C GLU A 132 -2.82 2.49 19.77
N GLU A 133 -2.38 3.54 19.09
CA GLU A 133 -3.24 4.64 18.64
C GLU A 133 -4.30 4.16 17.66
N GLU A 134 -3.91 3.31 16.70
CA GLU A 134 -4.84 2.69 15.75
C GLU A 134 -5.93 1.91 16.49
N MET A 135 -5.54 1.07 17.45
CA MET A 135 -6.48 0.31 18.27
C MET A 135 -7.39 1.21 19.11
N LYS A 136 -6.91 2.37 19.57
CA LYS A 136 -7.71 3.36 20.29
C LYS A 136 -8.73 4.02 19.36
N ALA A 137 -8.31 4.45 18.17
CA ALA A 137 -9.16 5.08 17.16
C ALA A 137 -10.32 4.16 16.74
N ILE A 138 -10.04 2.89 16.44
CA ILE A 138 -11.09 1.93 16.02
C ILE A 138 -12.01 1.46 17.16
N ARG A 139 -11.62 1.63 18.43
CA ARG A 139 -12.39 1.17 19.60
C ARG A 139 -13.46 2.17 20.06
N GLY A 140 -13.41 3.42 19.61
CA GLY A 140 -14.03 4.58 20.27
C GLY A 140 -15.42 4.35 20.90
N TYR A 141 -15.62 4.96 22.07
CA TYR A 141 -16.85 4.87 22.85
C TYR A 141 -17.87 5.96 22.45
N GLY A 142 -19.17 5.64 22.50
CA GLY A 142 -20.24 6.66 22.43
C GLY A 142 -20.66 7.10 21.03
N GLU A 143 -20.90 8.40 20.87
CA GLU A 143 -21.56 9.07 19.71
C GLU A 143 -20.82 8.87 18.37
N TYR A 144 -19.50 8.63 18.41
CA TYR A 144 -18.64 8.49 17.21
C TYR A 144 -18.61 7.08 16.61
N LYS A 145 -19.57 6.22 16.94
CA LYS A 145 -19.58 4.82 16.48
C LYS A 145 -19.52 4.68 14.96
N SER A 146 -20.27 5.50 14.22
CA SER A 146 -20.30 5.45 12.74
C SER A 146 -18.96 5.86 12.12
N SER A 147 -18.34 6.91 12.67
CA SER A 147 -17.01 7.40 12.29
C SER A 147 -15.92 6.34 12.46
N ASN A 148 -15.96 5.58 13.57
CA ASN A 148 -14.99 4.50 13.83
C ASN A 148 -15.12 3.35 12.81
N GLU A 149 -16.34 3.08 12.34
CA GLU A 149 -16.58 2.09 11.29
C GLU A 149 -15.96 2.52 9.95
N THR A 150 -16.01 3.82 9.62
CA THR A 150 -15.30 4.38 8.45
C THR A 150 -13.78 4.25 8.58
N ILE A 151 -13.21 4.61 9.74
CA ILE A 151 -11.77 4.46 10.00
C ILE A 151 -11.34 3.00 9.79
N LEU A 152 -12.06 2.06 10.42
CA LEU A 152 -11.78 0.63 10.31
C LEU A 152 -11.86 0.14 8.85
N CYS A 153 -12.88 0.59 8.12
CA CYS A 153 -13.07 0.26 6.71
C CYS A 153 -11.89 0.72 5.85
N LEU A 154 -11.44 1.97 6.01
CA LEU A 154 -10.33 2.51 5.23
C LEU A 154 -9.01 1.78 5.53
N LEU A 155 -8.71 1.53 6.81
CA LEU A 155 -7.53 0.74 7.21
C LEU A 155 -7.57 -0.69 6.65
N TYR A 156 -8.75 -1.34 6.69
CA TYR A 156 -8.94 -2.66 6.08
C TYR A 156 -8.65 -2.64 4.57
N HIS A 157 -9.17 -1.65 3.86
CA HIS A 157 -9.00 -1.56 2.41
C HIS A 157 -7.54 -1.34 2.01
N GLU A 158 -6.80 -0.55 2.78
CA GLU A 158 -5.37 -0.37 2.59
C GLU A 158 -4.58 -1.65 2.90
N ALA A 159 -4.86 -2.31 4.03
CA ALA A 159 -4.23 -3.58 4.38
C ALA A 159 -4.51 -4.66 3.31
N LYS A 160 -5.74 -4.72 2.80
CA LYS A 160 -6.10 -5.59 1.67
C LYS A 160 -5.24 -5.33 0.43
N PHE A 161 -5.08 -4.06 0.06
CA PHE A 161 -4.23 -3.67 -1.06
C PHE A 161 -2.78 -4.15 -0.83
N ASN A 162 -2.19 -3.85 0.32
CA ASN A 162 -0.80 -4.23 0.63
C ASN A 162 -0.59 -5.76 0.62
N VAL A 163 -1.58 -6.55 1.06
CA VAL A 163 -1.54 -8.02 0.98
C VAL A 163 -1.56 -8.49 -0.48
N ALA A 164 -2.48 -7.98 -1.30
CA ALA A 164 -2.63 -8.39 -2.69
C ALA A 164 -1.43 -7.98 -3.57
N GLU A 165 -0.79 -6.85 -3.27
CA GLU A 165 0.44 -6.41 -3.92
C GLU A 165 1.69 -7.19 -3.43
N GLY A 166 1.56 -8.01 -2.38
CA GLY A 166 2.68 -8.76 -1.82
C GLY A 166 3.66 -7.91 -1.01
N ARG A 167 3.22 -6.72 -0.57
CA ARG A 167 3.98 -5.86 0.35
C ARG A 167 4.01 -6.44 1.77
N TYR A 168 2.97 -7.18 2.15
CA TYR A 168 2.95 -7.92 3.40
C TYR A 168 3.41 -9.35 3.16
N ILE A 169 4.61 -9.69 3.63
CA ILE A 169 5.12 -11.06 3.64
C ILE A 169 4.60 -11.77 4.88
N MET A 170 3.87 -12.87 4.64
CA MET A 170 3.11 -13.55 5.67
C MET A 170 3.29 -15.07 5.60
N ASP A 171 2.86 -15.76 6.65
CA ASP A 171 2.71 -17.21 6.58
C ASP A 171 1.64 -17.59 5.53
N PRO A 172 1.88 -18.63 4.70
CA PRO A 172 0.90 -19.12 3.72
C PRO A 172 -0.51 -19.35 4.28
N SER A 173 -0.62 -19.86 5.50
CA SER A 173 -1.92 -20.11 6.15
C SER A 173 -2.68 -18.83 6.46
N ASP A 174 -1.97 -17.76 6.85
CA ASP A 174 -2.59 -16.46 7.11
C ASP A 174 -3.06 -15.82 5.79
N TYR A 175 -2.37 -15.98 4.65
CA TYR A 175 -2.92 -15.56 3.34
C TYR A 175 -4.24 -16.25 3.01
N HIS A 176 -4.34 -17.56 3.26
CA HIS A 176 -5.59 -18.30 3.05
C HIS A 176 -6.71 -17.80 3.97
N ALA A 177 -6.41 -17.54 5.25
CA ALA A 177 -7.37 -16.98 6.19
C ALA A 177 -7.89 -15.61 5.75
N LEU A 178 -6.99 -14.71 5.33
CA LEU A 178 -7.33 -13.39 4.80
C LEU A 178 -8.19 -13.48 3.54
N ALA A 179 -7.83 -14.36 2.60
CA ALA A 179 -8.60 -14.59 1.39
C ALA A 179 -10.00 -15.14 1.69
N GLY A 180 -10.13 -16.05 2.66
CA GLY A 180 -11.42 -16.55 3.14
C GLY A 180 -12.32 -15.43 3.68
N ILE A 181 -11.77 -14.54 4.53
CA ILE A 181 -12.49 -13.36 5.05
C ILE A 181 -12.95 -12.47 3.91
N GLN A 182 -12.08 -12.15 2.95
CA GLN A 182 -12.43 -11.32 1.80
C GLN A 182 -13.48 -11.98 0.91
N ALA A 183 -13.40 -13.29 0.68
CA ALA A 183 -14.40 -14.01 -0.09
C ALA A 183 -15.77 -13.95 0.58
N LEU A 184 -15.84 -14.09 1.90
CA LEU A 184 -17.10 -13.91 2.62
C LEU A 184 -17.66 -12.48 2.46
N ILE A 185 -16.79 -11.46 2.48
CA ILE A 185 -17.19 -10.05 2.28
C ILE A 185 -17.71 -9.81 0.85
N HIS A 186 -17.04 -10.37 -0.17
CA HIS A 186 -17.29 -10.02 -1.58
C HIS A 186 -18.20 -11.00 -2.33
N LEU A 187 -18.21 -12.27 -1.94
CA LEU A 187 -18.98 -13.35 -2.57
C LEU A 187 -20.17 -13.78 -1.70
N GLY A 188 -20.24 -13.33 -0.45
CA GLY A 188 -21.24 -13.78 0.52
C GLY A 188 -20.94 -15.19 1.04
N PRO A 189 -21.86 -15.80 1.81
CA PRO A 189 -21.65 -17.13 2.37
C PRO A 189 -21.37 -18.20 1.31
N TYR A 190 -20.48 -19.14 1.62
CA TYR A 190 -20.14 -20.24 0.74
C TYR A 190 -21.36 -21.12 0.38
N ASP A 191 -21.76 -21.07 -0.89
CA ASP A 191 -22.65 -22.05 -1.53
C ASP A 191 -21.88 -23.02 -2.45
N PRO A 192 -21.89 -24.35 -2.18
CA PRO A 192 -21.20 -25.35 -3.01
C PRO A 192 -21.73 -25.46 -4.45
N LYS A 193 -22.94 -24.98 -4.75
CA LYS A 193 -23.47 -24.97 -6.13
C LYS A 193 -22.86 -23.86 -6.97
N ASN A 194 -22.63 -22.71 -6.34
CA ASN A 194 -22.20 -21.51 -7.02
C ASN A 194 -20.69 -21.30 -6.94
N HIS A 195 -20.03 -21.79 -5.90
CA HIS A 195 -18.61 -21.58 -5.65
C HIS A 195 -17.76 -22.80 -6.01
N VAL A 196 -17.34 -22.87 -7.28
CA VAL A 196 -16.55 -23.97 -7.83
C VAL A 196 -15.07 -23.57 -8.00
N PRO A 197 -14.12 -24.53 -7.97
CA PRO A 197 -12.67 -24.24 -8.01
C PRO A 197 -12.21 -23.33 -9.16
N SER A 198 -12.83 -23.43 -10.34
CA SER A 198 -12.48 -22.61 -11.51
C SER A 198 -12.71 -21.11 -11.28
N GLN A 199 -13.73 -20.72 -10.52
CA GLN A 199 -13.98 -19.32 -10.17
C GLN A 199 -12.95 -18.78 -9.19
N TYR A 200 -12.54 -19.58 -8.20
CA TYR A 200 -11.47 -19.20 -7.28
C TYR A 200 -10.15 -19.02 -8.03
N ARG A 201 -9.83 -19.95 -8.94
CA ARG A 201 -8.65 -19.87 -9.81
C ARG A 201 -8.64 -18.58 -10.65
N ALA A 202 -9.78 -18.21 -11.24
CA ALA A 202 -9.91 -17.00 -12.04
C ALA A 202 -9.76 -15.70 -11.23
N ASN A 203 -9.93 -15.76 -9.90
CA ASN A 203 -9.86 -14.59 -9.03
C ASN A 203 -8.60 -14.52 -8.15
N LEU A 204 -7.65 -15.48 -8.25
CA LEU A 204 -6.48 -15.54 -7.38
C LEU A 204 -5.74 -14.21 -7.23
N SER A 205 -5.53 -13.48 -8.33
CA SER A 205 -4.82 -12.19 -8.34
C SER A 205 -5.54 -11.07 -7.60
N LYS A 206 -6.83 -11.21 -7.26
CA LYS A 206 -7.59 -10.23 -6.49
C LYS A 206 -7.47 -10.44 -4.98
N PHE A 207 -7.10 -11.65 -4.55
CA PHE A 207 -7.13 -12.08 -3.14
C PHE A 207 -5.74 -12.44 -2.61
N TYR A 208 -4.80 -12.78 -3.50
CA TYR A 208 -3.46 -13.24 -3.15
C TYR A 208 -2.38 -12.43 -3.84
N PRO A 209 -1.20 -12.33 -3.23
CA PRO A 209 -0.01 -11.83 -3.91
C PRO A 209 0.50 -12.81 -4.98
N PRO A 210 1.19 -12.33 -6.02
CA PRO A 210 1.69 -13.15 -7.13
C PRO A 210 2.50 -14.38 -6.70
N HIS A 211 3.30 -14.29 -5.65
CA HIS A 211 4.16 -15.40 -5.20
C HIS A 211 3.37 -16.62 -4.68
N MET A 212 2.09 -16.45 -4.31
CA MET A 212 1.25 -17.55 -3.83
C MET A 212 0.69 -18.43 -4.96
N TYR A 213 0.57 -17.91 -6.19
CA TYR A 213 -0.08 -18.62 -7.30
C TYR A 213 0.67 -18.59 -8.64
N LYS A 214 1.62 -17.67 -8.83
CA LYS A 214 2.44 -17.59 -10.06
C LYS A 214 3.75 -18.38 -9.96
N PHE A 215 3.96 -19.18 -8.91
CA PHE A 215 5.25 -19.86 -8.69
C PHE A 215 5.61 -20.74 -9.89
N LYS A 216 6.54 -20.24 -10.71
CA LYS A 216 7.08 -20.91 -11.89
C LYS A 216 8.08 -21.98 -11.43
N LEU A 217 7.93 -23.18 -11.98
CA LEU A 217 8.91 -24.28 -11.93
C LEU A 217 9.04 -25.06 -10.60
N GLN A 218 7.96 -25.71 -10.15
CA GLN A 218 8.05 -26.92 -9.30
C GLN A 218 8.53 -28.17 -10.09
N LEU A 219 9.41 -28.03 -11.09
CA LEU A 219 9.90 -29.16 -11.90
C LEU A 219 11.04 -29.97 -11.25
N LEU A 220 11.46 -29.68 -10.02
CA LEU A 220 12.59 -30.38 -9.38
C LEU A 220 12.29 -30.98 -7.99
N HIS A 221 11.05 -30.95 -7.50
CA HIS A 221 10.70 -31.62 -6.24
C HIS A 221 10.21 -33.05 -6.50
N ILE A 222 11.14 -33.93 -6.89
CA ILE A 222 10.93 -35.38 -6.86
C ILE A 222 10.77 -35.78 -5.38
N GLY A 223 9.54 -36.08 -4.95
CA GLY A 223 9.29 -36.84 -3.72
C GLY A 223 8.71 -36.13 -2.49
N LYS A 224 8.16 -34.91 -2.59
CA LYS A 224 7.36 -34.31 -1.50
C LYS A 224 5.87 -34.26 -1.87
N SER A 225 5.01 -34.48 -0.86
CA SER A 225 3.55 -34.58 -0.98
C SER A 225 2.97 -33.56 -1.95
N LYS A 226 1.99 -33.96 -2.79
CA LYS A 226 1.22 -33.03 -3.63
C LYS A 226 0.66 -31.91 -2.75
N GLU A 227 1.31 -30.75 -2.74
CA GLU A 227 0.75 -29.56 -2.12
C GLU A 227 -0.58 -29.26 -2.81
N ARG A 228 -1.61 -28.95 -2.02
CA ARG A 228 -2.94 -28.67 -2.56
C ARG A 228 -2.87 -27.39 -3.42
N PRO A 229 -3.56 -27.33 -4.57
CA PRO A 229 -3.63 -26.12 -5.38
C PRO A 229 -4.14 -24.92 -4.57
N CYS A 230 -3.60 -23.73 -4.86
CA CYS A 230 -3.93 -22.49 -4.15
C CYS A 230 -5.44 -22.19 -4.19
N GLU A 231 -6.10 -22.44 -5.32
CA GLU A 231 -7.55 -22.24 -5.48
C GLU A 231 -8.40 -23.16 -4.60
N GLU A 232 -7.91 -24.37 -4.29
CA GLU A 232 -8.61 -25.28 -3.40
C GLU A 232 -8.47 -24.85 -1.93
N LEU A 233 -7.30 -24.36 -1.55
CA LEU A 233 -7.04 -23.80 -0.22
C LEU A 233 -7.84 -22.51 -0.01
N PHE A 234 -7.95 -21.68 -1.06
CA PHE A 234 -8.82 -20.51 -1.07
C PHE A 234 -10.29 -20.88 -0.86
N MET A 235 -10.80 -21.83 -1.65
CA MET A 235 -12.17 -22.32 -1.51
C MET A 235 -12.44 -22.90 -0.12
N GLU A 236 -11.49 -23.66 0.42
CA GLU A 236 -11.59 -24.24 1.76
C GLU A 236 -11.65 -23.17 2.85
N ALA A 237 -10.79 -22.15 2.78
CA ALA A 237 -10.81 -21.04 3.74
C ALA A 237 -12.14 -20.28 3.70
N HIS A 238 -12.69 -20.04 2.50
CA HIS A 238 -14.00 -19.43 2.34
C HIS A 238 -15.12 -20.29 2.95
N ARG A 239 -15.08 -21.61 2.72
CA ARG A 239 -16.02 -22.57 3.31
C ARG A 239 -15.98 -22.56 4.84
N GLN A 240 -14.78 -22.55 5.42
CA GLN A 240 -14.59 -22.58 6.88
C GLN A 240 -15.13 -21.31 7.55
N ILE A 241 -14.80 -20.12 7.05
CA ILE A 241 -15.28 -18.87 7.65
C ILE A 241 -16.81 -18.72 7.48
N SER A 242 -17.37 -19.25 6.40
CA SER A 242 -18.81 -19.27 6.14
C SER A 242 -19.58 -20.21 7.06
N ALA A 243 -18.98 -21.32 7.49
CA ALA A 243 -19.65 -22.34 8.31
C ALA A 243 -20.24 -21.76 9.61
N ASN A 244 -19.59 -20.73 10.15
CA ASN A 244 -19.98 -20.07 11.40
C ASN A 244 -20.84 -18.81 11.20
N ARG A 245 -21.23 -18.46 9.95
CA ARG A 245 -21.90 -17.19 9.64
C ARG A 245 -23.00 -17.39 8.59
N ARG A 246 -24.24 -17.47 9.06
CA ARG A 246 -25.46 -17.53 8.22
C ARG A 246 -26.14 -16.16 8.04
N GLU A 247 -25.69 -15.17 8.78
CA GLU A 247 -26.24 -13.82 8.78
C GLU A 247 -25.82 -13.04 7.53
N GLU A 248 -26.62 -12.04 7.15
CA GLU A 248 -26.27 -11.12 6.08
C GLU A 248 -24.99 -10.35 6.44
N ILE A 249 -24.06 -10.27 5.49
CA ILE A 249 -22.75 -9.62 5.71
C ILE A 249 -22.89 -8.10 5.62
N ARG A 250 -23.44 -7.49 6.67
CA ARG A 250 -23.65 -6.04 6.82
C ARG A 250 -23.46 -5.59 8.26
N GLY A 251 -23.42 -4.28 8.48
CA GLY A 251 -23.36 -3.67 9.82
C GLY A 251 -22.26 -4.25 10.70
N SER A 252 -22.62 -4.75 11.87
CA SER A 252 -21.68 -5.32 12.84
C SER A 252 -20.88 -6.50 12.32
N VAL A 253 -21.49 -7.38 11.50
CA VAL A 253 -20.80 -8.56 10.97
C VAL A 253 -19.66 -8.14 10.04
N LEU A 254 -19.91 -7.16 9.16
CA LEU A 254 -18.90 -6.62 8.26
C LEU A 254 -17.76 -5.94 9.04
N ARG A 255 -18.11 -5.14 10.06
CA ARG A 255 -17.13 -4.52 10.96
C ARG A 255 -16.25 -5.57 11.64
N ASP A 256 -16.84 -6.65 12.14
CA ASP A 256 -16.10 -7.72 12.81
C ASP A 256 -15.17 -8.47 11.83
N LEU A 257 -15.56 -8.61 10.56
CA LEU A 257 -14.71 -9.20 9.52
C LEU A 257 -13.53 -8.29 9.16
N TYR A 258 -13.76 -6.98 9.00
CA TYR A 258 -12.67 -6.01 8.82
C TYR A 258 -11.67 -6.05 9.99
N ARG A 259 -12.18 -6.11 11.22
CA ARG A 259 -11.33 -6.22 12.41
C ARG A 259 -10.54 -7.52 12.44
N GLN A 260 -11.16 -8.66 12.15
CA GLN A 260 -10.46 -9.96 12.07
C GLN A 260 -9.35 -9.94 11.01
N TYR A 261 -9.61 -9.33 9.85
CA TYR A 261 -8.61 -9.17 8.80
C TYR A 261 -7.40 -8.37 9.29
N LEU A 262 -7.63 -7.21 9.91
CA LEU A 262 -6.56 -6.38 10.46
C LEU A 262 -5.81 -7.06 11.60
N GLN A 263 -6.49 -7.79 12.48
CA GLN A 263 -5.86 -8.55 13.56
C GLN A 263 -4.83 -9.58 13.07
N ILE A 264 -5.06 -10.19 11.91
CA ILE A 264 -4.08 -11.06 11.27
C ILE A 264 -2.91 -10.22 10.75
N CYS A 265 -3.19 -9.09 10.09
CA CYS A 265 -2.15 -8.21 9.54
C CYS A 265 -1.24 -7.60 10.62
N TRP A 266 -1.79 -7.22 11.78
CA TRP A 266 -1.06 -6.62 12.91
C TRP A 266 0.05 -7.50 13.49
N LYS A 267 0.03 -8.81 13.20
CA LYS A 267 1.09 -9.73 13.64
C LYS A 267 2.42 -9.49 12.91
N TYR A 268 2.40 -8.84 11.74
CA TYR A 268 3.53 -8.78 10.82
C TYR A 268 4.27 -7.44 10.89
N PRO A 269 5.61 -7.44 10.94
CA PRO A 269 6.41 -6.22 11.09
C PRO A 269 6.24 -5.16 9.99
N CYS A 270 5.85 -5.58 8.79
CA CYS A 270 5.63 -4.70 7.63
C CYS A 270 4.26 -3.99 7.63
N TYR A 271 3.41 -4.25 8.63
CA TYR A 271 2.09 -3.64 8.70
C TYR A 271 2.19 -2.12 8.86
N GLY A 272 1.43 -1.37 8.05
CA GLY A 272 1.36 0.09 8.14
C GLY A 272 2.65 0.82 7.75
N SER A 273 3.54 0.15 7.02
CA SER A 273 4.80 0.72 6.56
C SER A 273 4.66 1.60 5.31
N ALA A 274 5.54 2.58 5.20
CA ALA A 274 5.95 3.12 3.91
C ALA A 274 6.90 2.13 3.24
N PHE A 275 6.76 1.95 1.92
CA PHE A 275 7.52 0.97 1.15
C PHE A 275 8.43 1.66 0.15
N PHE A 276 9.68 1.19 0.09
CA PHE A 276 10.71 1.69 -0.81
C PHE A 276 11.37 0.53 -1.53
N GLU A 277 11.74 0.76 -2.78
CA GLU A 277 12.57 -0.18 -3.51
C GLU A 277 14.04 0.05 -3.15
N GLY A 278 14.84 -1.02 -3.18
CA GLY A 278 16.26 -0.90 -2.95
C GLY A 278 17.04 -2.10 -3.47
N VAL A 279 18.36 -1.99 -3.42
CA VAL A 279 19.28 -3.05 -3.82
C VAL A 279 20.29 -3.29 -2.71
N ILE A 280 20.46 -4.56 -2.32
CA ILE A 280 21.52 -4.96 -1.38
C ILE A 280 22.63 -5.68 -2.13
N GLU A 281 23.89 -5.32 -1.82
CA GLU A 281 25.07 -6.05 -2.29
C GLU A 281 25.47 -7.11 -1.26
N LYS A 282 25.47 -8.38 -1.66
CA LYS A 282 25.95 -9.45 -0.77
C LYS A 282 27.47 -9.37 -0.61
N PRO A 283 28.01 -9.46 0.63
CA PRO A 283 29.45 -9.51 0.85
C PRO A 283 30.07 -10.65 0.02
N CYS A 284 30.97 -10.30 -0.90
CA CYS A 284 31.62 -11.27 -1.76
C CYS A 284 33.15 -11.26 -1.51
N HIS A 285 33.75 -12.45 -1.35
CA HIS A 285 35.21 -12.57 -1.15
C HIS A 285 35.97 -11.91 -2.32
N LYS A 286 37.10 -11.23 -2.04
CA LYS A 286 37.85 -10.41 -3.01
C LYS A 286 38.10 -11.09 -4.36
N VAL A 287 38.40 -12.39 -4.35
CA VAL A 287 38.64 -13.19 -5.57
C VAL A 287 37.36 -13.39 -6.39
N LYS A 288 36.21 -13.67 -5.75
CA LYS A 288 34.92 -13.78 -6.45
C LYS A 288 34.47 -12.43 -7.01
N LYS A 289 34.70 -11.33 -6.28
CA LYS A 289 34.38 -9.97 -6.75
C LYS A 289 35.08 -9.62 -8.06
N ALA A 290 36.36 -9.99 -8.19
CA ALA A 290 37.16 -9.70 -9.37
C ALA A 290 36.77 -10.51 -10.61
N ILE A 291 36.14 -11.68 -10.44
CA ILE A 291 35.83 -12.61 -11.55
C ILE A 291 34.36 -12.56 -11.95
N LEU A 292 33.43 -12.44 -10.98
CA LEU A 292 31.99 -12.53 -11.21
C LEU A 292 31.19 -11.31 -10.74
N GLY A 293 31.83 -10.29 -10.15
CA GLY A 293 31.13 -9.21 -9.46
C GLY A 293 30.53 -9.66 -8.11
N CYS A 294 29.93 -8.72 -7.38
CA CYS A 294 29.09 -9.06 -6.22
C CYS A 294 27.63 -9.24 -6.68
N GLN A 295 26.95 -10.22 -6.12
CA GLN A 295 25.54 -10.45 -6.41
C GLN A 295 24.71 -9.35 -5.77
N GLN A 296 23.97 -8.61 -6.60
CA GLN A 296 22.94 -7.66 -6.17
C GLN A 296 21.63 -8.41 -5.96
N THR A 297 20.83 -7.95 -5.01
CA THR A 297 19.51 -8.49 -4.72
C THR A 297 18.55 -7.33 -4.56
N GLU A 298 17.54 -7.29 -5.40
CA GLU A 298 16.45 -6.32 -5.28
C GLU A 298 15.62 -6.64 -4.04
N VAL A 299 15.32 -5.60 -3.27
CA VAL A 299 14.61 -5.70 -2.02
C VAL A 299 13.48 -4.69 -1.95
N LEU A 300 12.45 -5.06 -1.18
CA LEU A 300 11.45 -4.15 -0.68
C LEU A 300 11.82 -3.77 0.76
N VAL A 301 11.98 -2.47 1.02
CA VAL A 301 12.26 -1.90 2.33
C VAL A 301 10.97 -1.31 2.89
N ALA A 302 10.52 -1.82 4.02
CA ALA A 302 9.33 -1.38 4.72
C ALA A 302 9.72 -0.65 6.01
N ILE A 303 9.23 0.57 6.21
CA ILE A 303 9.55 1.43 7.36
C ILE A 303 8.26 1.87 8.05
N ASN A 304 8.12 1.63 9.36
CA ASN A 304 7.01 2.11 10.19
C ASN A 304 7.51 2.52 11.59
N THR A 305 6.58 2.74 12.52
CA THR A 305 6.87 3.06 13.93
C THR A 305 7.62 1.97 14.69
N ASP A 306 7.57 0.72 14.21
CA ASP A 306 8.17 -0.43 14.89
C ASP A 306 9.61 -0.69 14.43
N GLY A 307 9.96 -0.31 13.19
CA GLY A 307 11.32 -0.43 12.68
C GLY A 307 11.41 -0.53 11.16
N VAL A 308 12.46 -1.24 10.70
CA VAL A 308 12.77 -1.45 9.28
C VAL A 308 12.79 -2.94 8.97
N THR A 309 12.01 -3.33 7.96
CA THR A 309 11.99 -4.70 7.41
C THR A 309 12.50 -4.69 5.98
N VAL A 310 13.35 -5.64 5.61
CA VAL A 310 13.90 -5.78 4.26
C VAL A 310 13.51 -7.15 3.71
N THR A 311 12.90 -7.18 2.54
CA THR A 311 12.38 -8.41 1.90
C THR A 311 13.00 -8.60 0.52
N ASP A 312 13.51 -9.78 0.23
CA ASP A 312 13.96 -10.19 -1.10
C ASP A 312 12.76 -10.36 -2.05
N LYS A 313 12.72 -9.60 -3.15
CA LYS A 313 11.60 -9.62 -4.11
C LYS A 313 11.47 -10.95 -4.86
N GLU A 314 12.58 -11.65 -5.10
CA GLU A 314 12.57 -12.94 -5.81
C GLU A 314 12.23 -14.11 -4.88
N LYS A 315 12.56 -14.00 -3.59
CA LYS A 315 12.37 -15.07 -2.60
C LYS A 315 11.65 -14.60 -1.34
N PRO A 316 10.44 -14.03 -1.46
CA PRO A 316 9.74 -13.38 -0.36
C PRO A 316 9.49 -14.31 0.84
N VAL A 317 9.33 -15.62 0.62
CA VAL A 317 8.94 -16.59 1.66
C VAL A 317 10.14 -17.36 2.25
N SER A 318 11.35 -17.25 1.66
CA SER A 318 12.42 -18.23 1.94
C SER A 318 13.20 -18.02 3.25
N LYS A 319 12.97 -16.93 3.99
CA LYS A 319 13.72 -16.63 5.23
C LYS A 319 12.91 -15.89 6.30
N ILE A 320 11.82 -16.49 6.78
CA ILE A 320 11.42 -16.22 8.18
C ILE A 320 12.33 -17.09 9.06
N VAL A 321 13.61 -16.71 9.17
CA VAL A 321 14.56 -17.39 10.06
C VAL A 321 14.56 -16.65 11.39
N SER A 322 14.10 -17.35 12.43
CA SER A 322 14.22 -16.97 13.82
C SER A 322 15.68 -16.62 14.17
N GLU A 323 15.85 -15.41 14.71
CA GLU A 323 16.90 -14.82 15.56
C GLU A 323 18.41 -15.15 15.41
N GLU A 324 18.88 -16.12 14.62
CA GLU A 324 20.28 -16.56 14.75
C GLU A 324 21.19 -16.42 13.53
N ASN A 325 20.78 -15.77 12.44
CA ASN A 325 21.73 -15.51 11.35
C ASN A 325 21.64 -14.08 10.82
N GLN A 326 22.70 -13.32 11.12
CA GLN A 326 23.00 -11.98 10.61
C GLN A 326 22.71 -11.90 9.10
N ASN A 327 21.66 -11.15 8.74
CA ASN A 327 21.68 -10.10 7.72
C ASN A 327 20.31 -9.39 7.74
N ILE A 328 20.26 -8.34 8.56
CA ILE A 328 19.23 -7.28 8.69
C ILE A 328 17.85 -7.71 9.21
N PHE A 329 17.76 -7.75 10.54
CA PHE A 329 16.56 -7.39 11.32
C PHE A 329 16.89 -6.08 12.06
N VAL A 330 16.10 -5.01 11.91
CA VAL A 330 16.12 -3.91 12.89
C VAL A 330 14.74 -3.79 13.50
N SER A 331 14.54 -4.59 14.55
CA SER A 331 13.45 -4.44 15.52
C SER A 331 14.03 -3.78 16.78
N THR A 332 13.53 -2.61 17.15
CA THR A 332 13.77 -2.01 18.46
C THR A 332 12.52 -2.11 19.32
N ARG A 333 11.98 -3.32 19.54
CA ARG A 333 11.03 -3.52 20.65
C ARG A 333 11.80 -3.82 21.93
N ARG A 334 11.96 -2.80 22.79
CA ARG A 334 12.14 -3.04 24.23
C ARG A 334 10.87 -3.75 24.72
N HIS A 335 10.98 -5.04 25.04
CA HIS A 335 10.00 -5.70 25.87
C HIS A 335 10.05 -5.04 27.26
N ASN A 336 9.13 -4.11 27.52
CA ASN A 336 8.71 -3.87 28.89
C ASN A 336 7.82 -5.05 29.28
N ALA A 337 8.45 -6.10 29.81
CA ALA A 337 7.76 -7.02 30.67
C ALA A 337 7.33 -6.23 31.92
N LEU A 338 6.03 -5.94 32.01
CA LEU A 338 5.40 -5.55 33.25
C LEU A 338 5.52 -6.73 34.22
N GLY A 339 6.32 -6.55 35.25
CA GLY A 339 6.02 -7.03 36.60
C GLY A 339 5.31 -5.93 37.37
#